data_AF-A0A1W2THF8-F1
#
_entry.id   AF-A0A1W2THF8-F1
#
_cell.length_a   1.000
_cell.length_b   1.000
_cell.length_c   1.000
_cell.angle_alpha   90.00
_cell.angle_beta   90.00
_cell.angle_gamma   90.00
#
_symmetry.space_group_name_H-M   'P 1'
#
loop_
_entity.id
_entity.type
_entity.pdbx_description
1 polymer ?
#
loop_
_entity_poly.entity_id
_entity_poly.type
_entity_poly.pdbx_seq_one_letter_code
_entity_poly.pdbx_strand_id
1 'polypeptide(L)'
;MPIHGLLAALAVGAAVAQDQPDTGEHPDWPRWCGKVYQAGYPSFEPGGRTVAPPTNGSTYLHMQFKPRYSLYLSTEARASFVVNAALSPWFGEEYANSTTDGVSTDPFTELVFSINLADDNTPLVESRIGINTTGLEFEFDLTKLKPRTSPYDVVLFGASVYGDRNYTATSELLYLPDNPEGSATKIDNAKGGLLFKNVQTGNEFVPLLPYGYYGLYNGSNDTAASDEFVRDYTSGGKGLNAIVSLAGFADTNPVYDSMDAQGLHFMFDLRGSYKNLTETEQRVNTIKHHTSLFAYWTADEPDGWQVPFDKTPAAQALIHTLDPYHPVVVTLNCQDYYFGAYSAGGDVLMEDVYPIGINSTFSKWGTACNATLGDCGCDNCAGAVQDVAARLDDLARYEAWLGRWPKTKFHNPQVFHGEDYWFRDPTVAEARAMNALAFHRGAVGIFGWTWPSSAVLFDAHSHMASVVTAAPVRDFLLAGKPGPLAAGDYEFMDAAFWVDGDRMMVSVVNGGYDDIESPVLITLPAAATSVESVAFGGLPWQLMGGQLAIDTLPAMSTSFIILNLKTLKS
;
A
#
# COMPACT_ATOMS: atom_id res chain seq x y z
N MET A 1 -14.12 -44.14 -24.55
CA MET A 1 -15.48 -43.56 -24.75
C MET A 1 -16.43 -44.22 -23.75
N PRO A 2 -17.30 -43.48 -23.03
CA PRO A 2 -17.48 -42.03 -23.05
C PRO A 2 -16.82 -41.33 -21.85
N ILE A 3 -16.32 -40.15 -22.17
CA ILE A 3 -15.78 -39.11 -21.30
C ILE A 3 -16.95 -38.53 -20.49
N HIS A 4 -16.88 -38.59 -19.16
CA HIS A 4 -17.76 -37.80 -18.31
C HIS A 4 -17.00 -36.52 -17.96
N GLY A 5 -17.42 -35.41 -18.58
CA GLY A 5 -16.93 -34.08 -18.27
C GLY A 5 -17.28 -33.73 -16.82
N LEU A 6 -16.26 -33.49 -16.02
CA LEU A 6 -16.41 -32.88 -14.71
C LEU A 6 -16.68 -31.39 -14.98
N LEU A 7 -17.94 -30.97 -14.84
CA LEU A 7 -18.25 -29.56 -14.70
C LEU A 7 -17.60 -29.08 -13.41
N ALA A 8 -16.57 -28.24 -13.54
CA ALA A 8 -16.07 -27.42 -12.45
C ALA A 8 -17.20 -26.50 -12.00
N ALA A 9 -17.84 -26.85 -10.88
CA ALA A 9 -18.70 -25.92 -10.17
C ALA A 9 -17.80 -24.84 -9.59
N LEU A 10 -17.79 -23.67 -10.24
CA LEU A 10 -17.34 -22.42 -9.63
C LEU A 10 -18.15 -22.23 -8.34
N ALA A 11 -17.56 -22.59 -7.21
CA ALA A 11 -18.05 -22.18 -5.91
C ALA A 11 -17.74 -20.69 -5.76
N VAL A 12 -18.54 -19.87 -6.43
CA VAL A 12 -18.72 -18.48 -6.04
C VAL A 12 -19.31 -18.56 -4.64
N GLY A 13 -18.49 -18.29 -3.62
CA GLY A 13 -18.99 -18.08 -2.27
C GLY A 13 -20.15 -17.11 -2.38
N ALA A 14 -21.33 -17.54 -1.94
CA ALA A 14 -22.50 -16.71 -1.91
C ALA A 14 -22.24 -15.57 -0.93
N ALA A 15 -21.62 -14.50 -1.44
CA ALA A 15 -21.77 -13.19 -0.87
C ALA A 15 -23.28 -12.98 -0.81
N VAL A 16 -23.81 -12.80 0.39
CA VAL A 16 -25.17 -12.36 0.58
C VAL A 16 -25.27 -11.08 -0.23
N ALA A 17 -25.94 -11.14 -1.38
CA ALA A 17 -26.24 -10.00 -2.19
C ALA A 17 -27.16 -9.11 -1.35
N GLN A 18 -26.56 -8.21 -0.57
CA GLN A 18 -27.22 -6.94 -0.33
C GLN A 18 -27.44 -6.37 -1.72
N ASP A 19 -28.70 -6.11 -2.08
CA ASP A 19 -29.08 -5.23 -3.17
C ASP A 19 -28.21 -3.98 -3.07
N GLN A 20 -27.07 -3.96 -3.75
CA GLN A 20 -26.21 -2.78 -3.82
C GLN A 20 -26.92 -1.85 -4.79
N PRO A 21 -27.38 -0.67 -4.37
CA PRO A 21 -27.89 0.30 -5.30
C PRO A 21 -26.83 0.55 -6.37
N ASP A 22 -27.27 0.59 -7.63
CA ASP A 22 -26.45 1.04 -8.74
C ASP A 22 -25.87 2.41 -8.38
N THR A 23 -24.54 2.47 -8.35
CA THR A 23 -23.68 3.65 -8.28
C THR A 23 -23.54 4.31 -6.91
N GLY A 24 -22.29 4.66 -6.56
CA GLY A 24 -22.03 5.65 -5.53
C GLY A 24 -22.48 7.07 -5.94
N GLU A 25 -22.85 7.30 -7.21
CA GLU A 25 -23.17 8.63 -7.72
C GLU A 25 -24.59 9.07 -7.35
N HIS A 26 -24.68 10.13 -6.56
CA HIS A 26 -25.95 10.73 -6.15
C HIS A 26 -25.98 12.22 -6.54
N PRO A 27 -26.20 12.53 -7.84
CA PRO A 27 -26.00 13.88 -8.37
C PRO A 27 -27.04 14.89 -7.87
N ASP A 28 -28.16 14.42 -7.33
CA ASP A 28 -29.24 15.30 -6.86
C ASP A 28 -28.86 16.10 -5.62
N TRP A 29 -27.97 15.55 -4.77
CA TRP A 29 -27.58 16.14 -3.48
C TRP A 29 -26.06 16.32 -3.41
N PRO A 30 -25.55 17.48 -2.95
CA PRO A 30 -24.12 17.73 -2.84
C PRO A 30 -23.55 16.86 -1.71
N ARG A 31 -22.90 15.76 -2.09
CA ARG A 31 -22.43 14.74 -1.17
C ARG A 31 -20.93 14.51 -1.28
N TRP A 32 -20.30 14.21 -0.13
CA TRP A 32 -18.91 13.85 0.05
C TRP A 32 -18.84 12.66 1.00
N CYS A 33 -18.17 11.57 0.64
CA CYS A 33 -18.16 10.33 1.43
C CYS A 33 -19.58 9.84 1.79
N GLY A 34 -20.52 10.04 0.86
CA GLY A 34 -21.94 9.74 1.02
C GLY A 34 -22.74 10.68 1.93
N LYS A 35 -22.10 11.63 2.62
CA LYS A 35 -22.73 12.62 3.51
C LYS A 35 -23.06 13.88 2.73
N VAL A 36 -24.22 14.49 2.96
CA VAL A 36 -24.43 15.85 2.42
C VAL A 36 -23.58 16.85 3.17
N TYR A 37 -22.90 17.73 2.43
CA TYR A 37 -22.00 18.71 3.04
C TYR A 37 -22.54 20.15 3.05
N GLN A 38 -23.51 20.50 2.19
CA GLN A 38 -24.06 21.86 2.13
C GLN A 38 -25.25 22.09 3.07
N ALA A 39 -25.40 23.32 3.56
CA ALA A 39 -26.56 23.72 4.34
C ALA A 39 -27.88 23.64 3.54
N GLY A 40 -28.98 23.38 4.23
CA GLY A 40 -30.32 23.28 3.62
C GLY A 40 -30.79 21.86 3.29
N TYR A 41 -29.94 20.85 3.48
CA TYR A 41 -30.26 19.44 3.31
C TYR A 41 -30.31 18.70 4.66
N PRO A 42 -31.11 17.63 4.80
CA PRO A 42 -31.16 16.84 6.03
C PRO A 42 -29.92 15.95 6.18
N SER A 43 -29.53 15.64 7.42
CA SER A 43 -28.56 14.58 7.70
C SER A 43 -29.19 13.20 7.54
N PHE A 44 -28.39 12.21 7.16
CA PHE A 44 -28.83 10.81 7.03
C PHE A 44 -27.62 9.86 7.14
N GLU A 45 -27.88 8.57 7.41
CA GLU A 45 -26.82 7.56 7.38
C GLU A 45 -26.35 7.33 5.94
N PRO A 46 -25.07 7.56 5.62
CA PRO A 46 -24.55 7.43 4.25
C PRO A 46 -24.67 6.02 3.65
N GLY A 47 -24.76 5.00 4.50
CA GLY A 47 -24.61 3.60 4.08
C GLY A 47 -23.18 3.30 3.64
N GLY A 48 -22.97 2.20 2.92
CA GLY A 48 -21.67 1.86 2.33
C GLY A 48 -20.56 1.46 3.29
N ARG A 49 -20.79 1.54 4.61
CA ARG A 49 -19.81 1.16 5.64
C ARG A 49 -19.29 -0.25 5.43
N THR A 50 -17.98 -0.40 5.33
CA THR A 50 -17.36 -1.73 5.39
C THR A 50 -17.38 -2.20 6.84
N VAL A 51 -18.11 -3.28 7.12
CA VAL A 51 -18.31 -3.80 8.47
C VAL A 51 -17.74 -5.22 8.59
N ALA A 52 -17.40 -5.60 9.83
CA ALA A 52 -16.95 -6.96 10.11
C ALA A 52 -18.00 -7.98 9.63
N PRO A 53 -17.61 -9.03 8.89
CA PRO A 53 -18.55 -10.07 8.50
C PRO A 53 -19.15 -10.76 9.73
N PRO A 54 -20.42 -11.19 9.67
CA PRO A 54 -21.01 -11.96 10.76
C PRO A 54 -20.25 -13.28 10.94
N THR A 55 -20.06 -13.69 12.20
CA THR A 55 -19.50 -15.00 12.54
C THR A 55 -20.60 -15.90 13.11
N ASN A 56 -20.51 -17.19 12.84
CA ASN A 56 -21.37 -18.23 13.42
C ASN A 56 -20.67 -19.05 14.51
N GLY A 57 -19.45 -18.64 14.91
CA GLY A 57 -18.60 -19.38 15.86
C GLY A 57 -17.79 -20.53 15.25
N SER A 58 -17.92 -20.79 13.95
CA SER A 58 -17.11 -21.78 13.24
C SER A 58 -15.71 -21.22 12.93
N THR A 59 -14.76 -22.13 12.73
CA THR A 59 -13.43 -21.80 12.24
C THR A 59 -13.25 -22.39 10.86
N TYR A 60 -12.68 -21.59 9.96
CA TYR A 60 -12.43 -21.93 8.58
C TYR A 60 -10.93 -21.91 8.30
N LEU A 61 -10.46 -22.73 7.37
CA LEU A 61 -9.12 -22.63 6.81
C LEU A 61 -9.21 -21.80 5.53
N HIS A 62 -8.70 -20.57 5.61
CA HIS A 62 -8.64 -19.66 4.49
C HIS A 62 -7.32 -19.83 3.75
N MET A 63 -7.34 -20.67 2.71
CA MET A 63 -6.21 -20.84 1.82
C MET A 63 -6.12 -19.66 0.85
N GLN A 64 -4.97 -18.99 0.84
CA GLN A 64 -4.66 -17.94 -0.14
C GLN A 64 -3.22 -18.11 -0.61
N PHE A 65 -2.95 -17.72 -1.86
CA PHE A 65 -1.58 -17.59 -2.33
C PHE A 65 -1.46 -16.55 -3.46
N LYS A 66 -0.28 -15.96 -3.58
CA LYS A 66 0.10 -15.07 -4.68
C LYS A 66 1.54 -15.32 -5.09
N PRO A 67 1.93 -15.06 -6.35
CA PRO A 67 3.35 -14.93 -6.66
C PRO A 67 3.95 -13.82 -5.78
N ARG A 68 5.19 -14.00 -5.30
CA ARG A 68 5.86 -13.02 -4.42
C ARG A 68 5.91 -11.64 -5.03
N TYR A 69 6.17 -11.53 -6.34
CA TYR A 69 6.11 -10.25 -7.04
C TYR A 69 4.91 -10.19 -7.98
N SER A 70 4.36 -8.99 -8.20
CA SER A 70 3.22 -8.76 -9.12
C SER A 70 3.51 -9.17 -10.56
N LEU A 71 4.78 -9.18 -10.96
CA LEU A 71 5.25 -9.68 -12.25
C LEU A 71 6.66 -10.27 -12.12
N TYR A 72 7.00 -11.12 -13.08
CA TYR A 72 8.37 -11.58 -13.35
C TYR A 72 8.71 -11.34 -14.82
N LEU A 73 9.98 -11.10 -15.12
CA LEU A 73 10.46 -10.89 -16.48
C LEU A 73 11.25 -12.09 -16.99
N SER A 74 11.31 -12.25 -18.31
CA SER A 74 12.04 -13.36 -18.99
C SER A 74 13.55 -13.43 -18.68
N THR A 75 14.11 -12.39 -18.04
CA THR A 75 15.49 -12.36 -17.53
C THR A 75 15.64 -13.05 -16.17
N GLU A 76 14.54 -13.37 -15.49
CA GLU A 76 14.52 -14.04 -14.19
C GLU A 76 14.36 -15.56 -14.36
N ALA A 77 15.22 -16.34 -13.69
CA ALA A 77 15.18 -17.81 -13.75
C ALA A 77 14.32 -18.44 -12.63
N ARG A 78 14.02 -17.70 -11.58
CA ARG A 78 13.36 -18.19 -10.36
C ARG A 78 12.25 -17.24 -9.96
N ALA A 79 11.19 -17.81 -9.41
CA ALA A 79 10.08 -17.12 -8.78
C ALA A 79 9.71 -17.83 -7.49
N SER A 80 8.88 -17.19 -6.66
CA SER A 80 8.25 -17.85 -5.52
C SER A 80 6.77 -17.50 -5.41
N PHE A 81 6.03 -18.38 -4.74
CA PHE A 81 4.68 -18.12 -4.24
C PHE A 81 4.74 -17.86 -2.74
N VAL A 82 3.95 -16.88 -2.28
CA VAL A 82 3.66 -16.65 -0.87
C VAL A 82 2.35 -17.35 -0.56
N VAL A 83 2.34 -18.25 0.41
CA VAL A 83 1.18 -19.08 0.76
C VAL A 83 0.72 -18.79 2.18
N ASN A 84 -0.58 -18.64 2.35
CA ASN A 84 -1.28 -18.48 3.63
C ASN A 84 -2.23 -19.65 3.86
N ALA A 85 -2.06 -20.33 4.98
CA ALA A 85 -2.97 -21.34 5.52
C ALA A 85 -3.60 -20.81 6.82
N ALA A 86 -4.28 -19.67 6.73
CA ALA A 86 -4.76 -18.92 7.89
C ALA A 86 -6.05 -19.52 8.45
N LEU A 87 -6.19 -19.55 9.77
CA LEU A 87 -7.50 -19.77 10.37
C LEU A 87 -8.30 -18.46 10.34
N SER A 88 -9.54 -18.55 9.89
CA SER A 88 -10.42 -17.39 9.73
C SER A 88 -11.79 -17.68 10.35
N PRO A 89 -12.41 -16.72 11.04
CA PRO A 89 -13.79 -16.85 11.50
C PRO A 89 -14.82 -16.57 10.38
N TRP A 90 -14.38 -16.17 9.18
CA TRP A 90 -15.25 -15.67 8.10
C TRP A 90 -15.06 -16.35 6.74
N PHE A 91 -13.83 -16.74 6.40
CA PHE A 91 -13.46 -17.08 5.02
C PHE A 91 -12.80 -18.45 4.92
N GLY A 92 -13.00 -19.11 3.78
CA GLY A 92 -12.42 -20.41 3.49
C GLY A 92 -13.38 -21.57 3.71
N GLU A 93 -12.83 -22.77 3.79
CA GLU A 93 -13.59 -24.00 3.98
C GLU A 93 -13.54 -24.43 5.44
N GLU A 94 -14.54 -25.20 5.90
CA GLU A 94 -14.65 -25.60 7.31
C GLU A 94 -13.36 -26.29 7.79
N TYR A 95 -12.87 -25.87 8.96
CA TYR A 95 -11.69 -26.44 9.58
C TYR A 95 -12.05 -27.15 10.88
N ALA A 96 -11.63 -28.41 10.97
CA ALA A 96 -11.56 -29.15 12.23
C ALA A 96 -10.12 -29.64 12.38
N ASN A 97 -9.58 -29.55 13.60
CA ASN A 97 -8.25 -30.08 13.92
C ASN A 97 -8.29 -31.62 14.04
N SER A 98 -8.66 -32.29 12.96
CA SER A 98 -8.87 -33.73 12.88
C SER A 98 -8.82 -34.19 11.42
N THR A 99 -8.05 -35.24 11.16
CA THR A 99 -7.96 -35.95 9.87
C THR A 99 -7.93 -37.46 10.12
N THR A 100 -8.53 -38.25 9.23
CA THR A 100 -8.65 -39.71 9.39
C THR A 100 -8.41 -40.48 8.10
N ASP A 101 -7.79 -41.66 8.21
CA ASP A 101 -7.71 -42.68 7.16
C ASP A 101 -8.87 -43.70 7.21
N GLY A 102 -9.86 -43.45 8.07
CA GLY A 102 -10.97 -44.36 8.37
C GLY A 102 -10.67 -45.40 9.46
N VAL A 103 -9.45 -45.45 9.99
CA VAL A 103 -9.03 -46.36 11.07
C VAL A 103 -8.49 -45.59 12.28
N SER A 104 -7.66 -44.59 12.01
CA SER A 104 -7.02 -43.71 12.99
C SER A 104 -7.48 -42.27 12.78
N THR A 105 -7.37 -41.44 13.82
CA THR A 105 -7.69 -40.02 13.74
C THR A 105 -6.59 -39.23 14.40
N ASP A 106 -5.99 -38.32 13.64
CA ASP A 106 -4.88 -37.48 14.08
C ASP A 106 -5.26 -35.99 14.00
N PRO A 107 -4.56 -35.11 14.75
CA PRO A 107 -4.70 -33.67 14.60
C PRO A 107 -4.32 -33.22 13.18
N PHE A 108 -5.15 -32.35 12.59
CA PHE A 108 -4.86 -31.73 11.30
C PHE A 108 -4.06 -30.44 11.51
N THR A 109 -2.74 -30.60 11.69
CA THR A 109 -1.80 -29.50 11.95
C THR A 109 -0.98 -29.07 10.74
N GLU A 110 -1.00 -29.85 9.65
CA GLU A 110 -0.23 -29.60 8.44
C GLU A 110 -1.02 -29.96 7.19
N LEU A 111 -0.97 -29.09 6.18
CA LEU A 111 -1.53 -29.27 4.86
C LEU A 111 -0.42 -29.68 3.87
N VAL A 112 -0.63 -30.78 3.15
CA VAL A 112 0.19 -31.15 1.99
C VAL A 112 -0.42 -30.51 0.76
N PHE A 113 0.36 -29.81 -0.06
CA PHE A 113 -0.19 -29.11 -1.21
C PHE A 113 0.70 -29.15 -2.45
N SER A 114 0.08 -28.92 -3.60
CA SER A 114 0.73 -28.64 -4.87
C SER A 114 0.17 -27.35 -5.48
N ILE A 115 1.02 -26.54 -6.11
CA ILE A 115 0.61 -25.41 -6.95
C ILE A 115 0.90 -25.78 -8.40
N ASN A 116 -0.14 -25.81 -9.23
CA ASN A 116 -0.07 -26.28 -10.60
C ASN A 116 -0.55 -25.19 -11.58
N LEU A 117 -0.10 -25.26 -12.83
CA LEU A 117 -0.74 -24.54 -13.92
C LEU A 117 -2.16 -25.08 -14.14
N ALA A 118 -3.14 -24.19 -14.33
CA ALA A 118 -4.54 -24.59 -14.48
C ALA A 118 -4.83 -25.27 -15.84
N ASP A 119 -4.05 -24.96 -16.87
CA ASP A 119 -4.29 -25.39 -18.25
C ASP A 119 -3.87 -26.85 -18.52
N ASP A 120 -2.73 -27.27 -17.98
CA ASP A 120 -2.15 -28.61 -18.21
C ASP A 120 -1.80 -29.38 -16.93
N ASN A 121 -2.09 -28.80 -15.75
CA ASN A 121 -1.81 -29.37 -14.44
C ASN A 121 -0.31 -29.62 -14.17
N THR A 122 0.59 -28.91 -14.87
CA THR A 122 2.04 -28.97 -14.59
C THR A 122 2.33 -28.45 -13.18
N PRO A 123 3.00 -29.23 -12.31
CA PRO A 123 3.35 -28.79 -10.97
C PRO A 123 4.50 -27.77 -10.99
N LEU A 124 4.28 -26.65 -10.31
CA LEU A 124 5.29 -25.62 -10.06
C LEU A 124 5.93 -25.79 -8.68
N VAL A 125 5.12 -26.09 -7.67
CA VAL A 125 5.53 -26.31 -6.27
C VAL A 125 4.79 -27.54 -5.73
N GLU A 126 5.50 -28.36 -4.96
CA GLU A 126 4.91 -29.40 -4.11
C GLU A 126 5.53 -29.26 -2.72
N SER A 127 4.71 -29.07 -1.69
CA SER A 127 5.23 -28.81 -0.35
C SER A 127 4.22 -29.07 0.76
N ARG A 128 4.59 -28.64 1.97
CA ARG A 128 3.81 -28.72 3.20
C ARG A 128 3.78 -27.37 3.88
N ILE A 129 2.66 -27.05 4.53
CA ILE A 129 2.52 -25.83 5.32
C ILE A 129 1.76 -26.14 6.61
N GLY A 130 2.23 -25.57 7.72
CA GLY A 130 1.53 -25.66 9.00
C GLY A 130 0.20 -24.89 8.96
N ILE A 131 -0.82 -25.45 9.60
CA ILE A 131 -2.09 -24.74 9.78
C ILE A 131 -1.88 -23.51 10.67
N ASN A 132 -2.62 -22.44 10.36
CA ASN A 132 -2.50 -21.12 10.99
C ASN A 132 -1.13 -20.45 10.76
N THR A 133 -0.53 -20.72 9.61
CA THR A 133 0.74 -20.10 9.19
C THR A 133 0.52 -19.24 7.94
N THR A 134 1.15 -18.07 7.89
CA THR A 134 1.04 -17.13 6.78
C THR A 134 2.41 -16.60 6.35
N GLY A 135 2.51 -16.14 5.10
CA GLY A 135 3.69 -15.47 4.59
C GLY A 135 4.88 -16.37 4.25
N LEU A 136 4.68 -17.69 4.12
CA LEU A 136 5.76 -18.60 3.73
C LEU A 136 5.97 -18.59 2.22
N GLU A 137 7.24 -18.59 1.83
CA GLU A 137 7.65 -18.56 0.42
C GLU A 137 8.04 -19.95 -0.08
N PHE A 138 7.59 -20.27 -1.30
CA PHE A 138 7.91 -21.52 -1.99
C PHE A 138 8.43 -21.22 -3.39
N GLU A 139 9.71 -21.49 -3.62
CA GLU A 139 10.37 -21.21 -4.89
C GLU A 139 10.05 -22.24 -5.99
N PHE A 140 10.01 -21.77 -7.22
CA PHE A 140 9.89 -22.59 -8.42
C PHE A 140 10.75 -22.05 -9.57
N ASP A 141 10.87 -22.86 -10.62
CA ASP A 141 11.72 -22.60 -11.79
C ASP A 141 10.91 -21.99 -12.94
N LEU A 142 11.20 -20.73 -13.29
CA LEU A 142 10.54 -20.02 -14.39
C LEU A 142 11.01 -20.49 -15.77
N THR A 143 12.18 -21.14 -15.87
CA THR A 143 12.75 -21.56 -17.16
C THR A 143 11.93 -22.64 -17.86
N LYS A 144 11.01 -23.27 -17.13
CA LYS A 144 10.02 -24.24 -17.63
C LYS A 144 8.79 -23.58 -18.28
N LEU A 145 8.59 -22.29 -18.06
CA LEU A 145 7.50 -21.50 -18.60
C LEU A 145 7.97 -20.64 -19.76
N LYS A 146 7.04 -20.21 -20.62
CA LYS A 146 7.33 -19.28 -21.71
C LYS A 146 6.82 -17.89 -21.33
N PRO A 147 7.63 -16.84 -21.44
CA PRO A 147 7.14 -15.49 -21.19
C PRO A 147 6.00 -15.15 -22.15
N ARG A 148 4.92 -14.54 -21.64
CA ARG A 148 3.73 -14.15 -22.42
C ARG A 148 3.03 -12.97 -21.74
N THR A 149 2.27 -12.20 -22.51
CA THR A 149 1.55 -11.02 -21.99
C THR A 149 0.28 -11.38 -21.21
N SER A 150 -0.33 -12.54 -21.48
CA SER A 150 -1.47 -13.05 -20.71
C SER A 150 -1.00 -13.80 -19.46
N PRO A 151 -1.57 -13.57 -18.27
CA PRO A 151 -1.20 -14.30 -17.05
C PRO A 151 -1.35 -15.83 -17.19
N TYR A 152 -0.60 -16.58 -16.39
CA TYR A 152 -0.82 -18.00 -16.13
C TYR A 152 -1.81 -18.16 -14.97
N ASP A 153 -2.93 -18.83 -15.22
CA ASP A 153 -3.81 -19.29 -14.15
C ASP A 153 -3.11 -20.40 -13.37
N VAL A 154 -3.04 -20.24 -12.04
CA VAL A 154 -2.43 -21.22 -11.14
C VAL A 154 -3.41 -21.63 -10.06
N VAL A 155 -3.37 -22.90 -9.69
CA VAL A 155 -4.28 -23.50 -8.70
C VAL A 155 -3.46 -24.20 -7.64
N LEU A 156 -3.75 -23.89 -6.38
CA LEU A 156 -3.28 -24.63 -5.23
C LEU A 156 -4.29 -25.71 -4.89
N PHE A 157 -3.84 -26.97 -4.86
CA PHE A 157 -4.59 -28.10 -4.32
C PHE A 157 -3.92 -28.52 -3.02
N GLY A 158 -4.65 -28.41 -1.91
CA GLY A 158 -4.19 -28.82 -0.59
C GLY A 158 -5.03 -29.96 -0.04
N ALA A 159 -4.41 -30.84 0.73
CA ALA A 159 -5.09 -31.91 1.44
C ALA A 159 -4.50 -32.13 2.85
N SER A 160 -5.32 -32.67 3.75
CA SER A 160 -4.83 -33.27 4.99
C SER A 160 -3.89 -34.44 4.69
N VAL A 161 -3.07 -34.84 5.67
CA VAL A 161 -2.13 -35.96 5.49
C VAL A 161 -2.79 -37.28 5.10
N TYR A 162 -4.06 -37.49 5.47
CA TYR A 162 -4.86 -38.66 5.08
C TYR A 162 -5.78 -38.42 3.87
N GLY A 163 -5.86 -37.19 3.35
CA GLY A 163 -6.62 -36.85 2.14
C GLY A 163 -8.14 -36.77 2.30
N ASP A 164 -8.65 -36.86 3.54
CA ASP A 164 -10.07 -36.76 3.88
C ASP A 164 -10.59 -35.31 3.92
N ARG A 165 -9.69 -34.33 3.94
CA ARG A 165 -9.97 -32.90 3.83
C ARG A 165 -9.19 -32.33 2.66
N ASN A 166 -9.85 -31.57 1.80
CA ASN A 166 -9.24 -30.95 0.62
C ASN A 166 -9.56 -29.46 0.63
N TYR A 167 -8.64 -28.65 0.11
CA TYR A 167 -8.75 -27.20 0.04
C TYR A 167 -8.22 -26.74 -1.31
N THR A 168 -8.89 -25.76 -1.91
CA THR A 168 -8.45 -25.18 -3.19
C THR A 168 -8.32 -23.67 -3.08
N ALA A 169 -7.31 -23.11 -3.72
CA ALA A 169 -7.19 -21.67 -3.95
C ALA A 169 -6.70 -21.41 -5.38
N THR A 170 -6.96 -20.22 -5.92
CA THR A 170 -6.49 -19.81 -7.25
C THR A 170 -5.71 -18.49 -7.17
N SER A 171 -4.84 -18.28 -8.15
CA SER A 171 -4.08 -17.05 -8.34
C SER A 171 -3.67 -16.92 -9.81
N GLU A 172 -3.02 -15.80 -10.15
CA GLU A 172 -2.45 -15.56 -11.47
C GLU A 172 -0.95 -15.31 -11.34
N LEU A 173 -0.17 -15.83 -12.29
CA LEU A 173 1.27 -15.59 -12.44
C LEU A 173 1.54 -14.82 -13.72
N LEU A 174 1.97 -13.57 -13.59
CA LEU A 174 2.37 -12.73 -14.71
C LEU A 174 3.87 -12.89 -15.00
N TYR A 175 4.21 -13.62 -16.06
CA TYR A 175 5.58 -13.84 -16.52
C TYR A 175 5.76 -13.27 -17.93
N LEU A 176 6.35 -12.08 -18.01
CA LEU A 176 6.38 -11.25 -19.21
C LEU A 176 7.68 -11.39 -20.00
N PRO A 177 7.67 -11.10 -21.31
CA PRO A 177 8.89 -10.76 -22.04
C PRO A 177 9.63 -9.61 -21.34
N ASP A 178 10.94 -9.53 -21.53
CA ASP A 178 11.68 -8.38 -20.98
C ASP A 178 11.33 -7.09 -21.74
N ASN A 179 11.42 -5.96 -21.03
CA ASN A 179 11.29 -4.61 -21.58
C ASN A 179 12.63 -3.87 -21.41
N PRO A 180 13.64 -4.12 -22.27
CA PRO A 180 15.00 -3.58 -22.07
C PRO A 180 15.15 -2.10 -22.42
N GLU A 181 14.22 -1.53 -23.18
CA GLU A 181 14.23 -0.14 -23.62
C GLU A 181 13.31 0.77 -22.79
N GLY A 182 12.43 0.21 -21.97
CA GLY A 182 11.56 0.94 -21.05
C GLY A 182 11.86 0.66 -19.59
N SER A 183 10.84 0.81 -18.75
CA SER A 183 10.88 0.46 -17.33
C SER A 183 9.94 -0.69 -16.97
N ALA A 184 10.10 -1.20 -15.75
CA ALA A 184 9.13 -2.06 -15.09
C ALA A 184 9.18 -1.83 -13.57
N THR A 185 8.00 -1.88 -12.94
CA THR A 185 7.85 -1.82 -11.48
C THR A 185 7.09 -3.04 -11.02
N LYS A 186 7.61 -3.74 -10.01
CA LYS A 186 6.91 -4.86 -9.38
C LYS A 186 6.69 -4.63 -7.90
N ILE A 187 5.50 -5.03 -7.43
CA ILE A 187 5.08 -5.02 -6.03
C ILE A 187 5.52 -6.33 -5.38
N ASP A 188 6.14 -6.27 -4.21
CA ASP A 188 6.35 -7.42 -3.33
C ASP A 188 5.03 -7.72 -2.59
N ASN A 189 4.28 -8.74 -3.02
CA ASN A 189 3.05 -9.19 -2.38
C ASN A 189 3.28 -9.74 -0.96
N ALA A 190 4.50 -10.13 -0.60
CA ALA A 190 4.81 -10.55 0.76
C ALA A 190 4.91 -9.34 1.69
N LYS A 191 5.60 -8.27 1.27
CA LYS A 191 6.07 -7.18 2.15
C LYS A 191 5.53 -5.78 1.82
N GLY A 192 4.93 -5.60 0.65
CA GLY A 192 4.37 -4.35 0.15
C GLY A 192 5.35 -3.47 -0.62
N GLY A 193 6.67 -3.65 -0.45
CA GLY A 193 7.69 -2.82 -1.11
C GLY A 193 7.69 -2.88 -2.64
N LEU A 194 8.29 -1.87 -3.28
CA LEU A 194 8.44 -1.82 -4.73
C LEU A 194 9.88 -2.12 -5.16
N LEU A 195 10.01 -2.81 -6.29
CA LEU A 195 11.24 -2.94 -7.04
C LEU A 195 11.06 -2.30 -8.42
N PHE A 196 12.06 -1.57 -8.87
CA PHE A 196 12.07 -0.84 -10.12
C PHE A 196 13.25 -1.26 -11.00
N LYS A 197 13.02 -1.32 -12.31
CA LYS A 197 14.02 -1.66 -13.32
C LYS A 197 13.93 -0.69 -14.47
N ASN A 198 15.08 -0.23 -14.96
CA ASN A 198 15.24 0.42 -16.27
C ASN A 198 16.71 0.34 -16.72
N VAL A 199 17.07 1.07 -17.79
CA VAL A 199 18.45 1.15 -18.28
C VAL A 199 19.43 1.76 -17.28
N GLN A 200 18.99 2.72 -16.45
CA GLN A 200 19.83 3.40 -15.45
C GLN A 200 20.16 2.50 -14.26
N THR A 201 19.30 1.53 -13.95
CA THR A 201 19.55 0.48 -12.95
C THR A 201 20.38 -0.67 -13.53
N GLY A 202 20.93 -0.54 -14.75
CA GLY A 202 21.65 -1.61 -15.41
C GLY A 202 20.74 -2.76 -15.86
N ASN A 203 19.44 -2.50 -16.03
CA ASN A 203 18.41 -3.50 -16.30
C ASN A 203 18.25 -4.55 -15.18
N GLU A 204 18.58 -4.20 -13.95
CA GLU A 204 18.29 -5.01 -12.76
C GLU A 204 17.19 -4.36 -11.92
N PHE A 205 16.39 -5.19 -11.25
CA PHE A 205 15.41 -4.72 -10.27
C PHE A 205 16.12 -4.25 -9.00
N VAL A 206 15.92 -2.97 -8.66
CA VAL A 206 16.44 -2.36 -7.43
C VAL A 206 15.30 -1.84 -6.55
N PRO A 207 15.47 -1.73 -5.22
CA PRO A 207 14.42 -1.21 -4.34
C PRO A 207 14.09 0.25 -4.62
N LEU A 208 12.79 0.55 -4.75
CA LEU A 208 12.26 1.90 -4.93
C LEU A 208 11.29 2.23 -3.80
N LEU A 209 11.64 3.23 -2.98
CA LEU A 209 10.71 3.90 -2.07
C LEU A 209 10.38 5.24 -2.74
N PRO A 210 9.28 5.35 -3.50
CA PRO A 210 8.96 6.60 -4.18
C PRO A 210 8.58 7.66 -3.16
N TYR A 211 9.36 8.73 -3.11
CA TYR A 211 9.18 9.83 -2.16
C TYR A 211 9.29 11.16 -2.90
N GLY A 212 8.24 11.97 -2.82
CA GLY A 212 8.13 13.16 -3.65
C GLY A 212 6.95 14.07 -3.34
N TYR A 213 6.56 14.81 -4.37
CA TYR A 213 5.39 15.69 -4.40
C TYR A 213 4.52 15.40 -5.61
N TYR A 214 3.30 15.90 -5.56
CA TYR A 214 2.53 16.23 -6.75
C TYR A 214 3.12 17.49 -7.38
N GLY A 215 3.81 17.35 -8.51
CA GLY A 215 4.53 18.44 -9.17
C GLY A 215 3.66 19.19 -10.18
N LEU A 216 3.32 20.44 -9.88
CA LEU A 216 2.57 21.33 -10.76
C LEU A 216 3.46 21.81 -11.91
N TYR A 217 3.41 21.11 -13.04
CA TYR A 217 4.05 21.56 -14.26
C TYR A 217 3.00 22.13 -15.21
N ASN A 218 3.09 23.42 -15.52
CA ASN A 218 2.08 24.14 -16.32
C ASN A 218 2.12 23.82 -17.83
N GLY A 219 2.56 22.61 -18.20
CA GLY A 219 2.38 22.05 -19.55
C GLY A 219 3.12 22.79 -20.67
N SER A 220 4.22 23.49 -20.38
CA SER A 220 5.04 24.10 -21.43
C SER A 220 5.58 23.01 -22.37
N ASN A 221 5.48 23.24 -23.68
CA ASN A 221 6.13 22.39 -24.70
C ASN A 221 7.58 22.81 -24.97
N ASP A 222 8.17 23.64 -24.12
CA ASP A 222 9.56 24.06 -24.19
C ASP A 222 10.46 23.11 -23.38
N THR A 223 11.35 22.41 -24.08
CA THR A 223 12.35 21.50 -23.49
C THR A 223 13.23 22.22 -22.46
N ALA A 224 13.60 23.49 -22.67
CA ALA A 224 14.44 24.19 -21.71
C ALA A 224 13.72 24.41 -20.37
N ALA A 225 12.43 24.75 -20.43
CA ALA A 225 11.59 24.90 -19.24
C ALA A 225 11.32 23.57 -18.54
N SER A 226 11.15 22.48 -19.31
CA SER A 226 11.05 21.11 -18.78
C SER A 226 12.32 20.68 -18.05
N ASP A 227 13.49 20.90 -18.66
CA ASP A 227 14.78 20.60 -18.06
C ASP A 227 15.02 21.41 -16.78
N GLU A 228 14.64 22.70 -16.79
CA GLU A 228 14.72 23.57 -15.63
C GLU A 228 13.79 23.11 -14.50
N PHE A 229 12.53 22.76 -14.79
CA PHE A 229 11.59 22.23 -13.80
C PHE A 229 12.14 20.99 -13.08
N VAL A 230 12.62 20.00 -13.84
CA VAL A 230 13.16 18.76 -13.26
C VAL A 230 14.44 19.05 -12.47
N ARG A 231 15.29 19.95 -12.96
CA ARG A 231 16.53 20.34 -12.28
C ARG A 231 16.27 21.11 -10.99
N ASP A 232 15.30 22.03 -10.98
CA ASP A 232 14.92 22.79 -9.78
C ASP A 232 14.36 21.85 -8.71
N TYR A 233 13.47 20.94 -9.11
CA TYR A 233 12.92 19.94 -8.20
C TYR A 233 14.00 19.04 -7.60
N THR A 234 14.89 18.49 -8.43
CA THR A 234 15.91 17.52 -7.98
C THR A 234 17.09 18.16 -7.25
N SER A 235 17.50 19.38 -7.63
CA SER A 235 18.63 20.07 -7.00
C SER A 235 18.27 20.67 -5.64
N GLY A 236 17.05 21.19 -5.48
CA GLY A 236 16.54 21.62 -4.18
C GLY A 236 16.09 20.45 -3.30
N GLY A 237 15.52 19.40 -3.91
CA GLY A 237 14.87 18.29 -3.24
C GLY A 237 15.80 17.13 -2.91
N LYS A 238 16.73 17.30 -1.97
CA LYS A 238 17.67 16.22 -1.60
C LYS A 238 16.90 14.95 -1.20
N GLY A 239 17.11 13.85 -1.92
CA GLY A 239 16.49 12.56 -1.62
C GLY A 239 15.07 12.38 -2.16
N LEU A 240 14.45 13.42 -2.73
CA LEU A 240 13.24 13.28 -3.54
C LEU A 240 13.61 12.52 -4.82
N ASN A 241 13.07 11.33 -4.98
CA ASN A 241 13.43 10.41 -6.06
C ASN A 241 12.26 10.10 -7.00
N ALA A 242 11.06 10.60 -6.68
CA ALA A 242 9.85 10.41 -7.46
C ALA A 242 9.01 11.69 -7.50
N ILE A 243 8.06 11.76 -8.44
CA ILE A 243 7.08 12.84 -8.57
C ILE A 243 5.75 12.31 -9.12
N VAL A 244 4.62 12.86 -8.70
CA VAL A 244 3.35 12.72 -9.45
C VAL A 244 3.28 13.86 -10.45
N SER A 245 3.31 13.54 -11.74
CA SER A 245 3.50 14.52 -12.80
C SER A 245 2.18 15.22 -13.16
N LEU A 246 1.87 16.34 -12.50
CA LEU A 246 0.71 17.18 -12.85
C LEU A 246 1.06 18.09 -14.04
N ALA A 247 1.39 17.49 -15.19
CA ALA A 247 1.91 18.18 -16.38
C ALA A 247 0.84 18.72 -17.35
N GLY A 248 -0.43 18.74 -16.94
CA GLY A 248 -1.57 19.09 -17.79
C GLY A 248 -1.93 17.98 -18.79
N PHE A 249 -2.76 18.32 -19.79
CA PHE A 249 -3.33 17.35 -20.75
C PHE A 249 -2.44 17.06 -21.98
N ALA A 250 -1.24 17.64 -22.07
CA ALA A 250 -0.35 17.41 -23.19
C ALA A 250 0.57 16.22 -22.87
N ASP A 251 0.19 15.02 -23.28
CA ASP A 251 0.95 13.79 -22.96
C ASP A 251 2.27 13.66 -23.72
N THR A 252 2.48 14.49 -24.74
CA THR A 252 3.75 14.65 -25.47
C THR A 252 4.66 15.69 -24.81
N ASN A 253 4.52 15.92 -23.51
CA ASN A 253 5.26 16.97 -22.84
C ASN A 253 6.75 16.62 -22.76
N PRO A 254 7.67 17.50 -23.19
CA PRO A 254 9.11 17.25 -23.08
C PRO A 254 9.58 17.04 -21.63
N VAL A 255 8.78 17.36 -20.61
CA VAL A 255 9.11 17.08 -19.21
C VAL A 255 9.35 15.60 -18.93
N TYR A 256 8.68 14.69 -19.63
CA TYR A 256 8.89 13.26 -19.45
C TYR A 256 10.25 12.80 -20.01
N ASP A 257 10.67 13.37 -21.15
CA ASP A 257 12.03 13.17 -21.68
C ASP A 257 13.08 13.75 -20.71
N SER A 258 12.80 14.91 -20.10
CA SER A 258 13.67 15.51 -19.08
C SER A 258 13.76 14.67 -17.81
N MET A 259 12.65 14.05 -17.38
CA MET A 259 12.61 13.11 -16.25
C MET A 259 13.44 11.86 -16.55
N ASP A 260 13.28 11.28 -17.74
CA ASP A 260 14.11 10.18 -18.24
C ASP A 260 15.59 10.55 -18.22
N ALA A 261 15.96 11.70 -18.80
CA ALA A 261 17.35 12.13 -18.89
C ALA A 261 18.01 12.36 -17.52
N GLN A 262 17.23 12.76 -16.51
CA GLN A 262 17.72 13.10 -15.17
C GLN A 262 17.47 11.98 -14.14
N GLY A 263 16.81 10.89 -14.53
CA GLY A 263 16.53 9.75 -13.66
C GLY A 263 15.51 10.05 -12.55
N LEU A 264 14.58 10.98 -12.79
CA LEU A 264 13.49 11.28 -11.86
C LEU A 264 12.30 10.36 -12.16
N HIS A 265 12.02 9.42 -11.28
CA HIS A 265 10.87 8.53 -11.45
C HIS A 265 9.56 9.32 -11.41
N PHE A 266 8.58 8.93 -12.22
CA PHE A 266 7.28 9.58 -12.20
C PHE A 266 6.11 8.61 -12.16
N MET A 267 5.07 9.03 -11.45
CA MET A 267 3.75 8.45 -11.49
C MET A 267 2.89 9.30 -12.41
N PHE A 268 2.39 8.70 -13.49
CA PHE A 268 1.68 9.43 -14.54
C PHE A 268 0.24 9.78 -14.13
N ASP A 269 -0.15 11.04 -14.28
CA ASP A 269 -1.47 11.56 -13.91
C ASP A 269 -2.56 11.24 -14.96
N LEU A 270 -3.47 10.33 -14.59
CA LEU A 270 -4.67 9.99 -15.36
C LEU A 270 -5.98 10.47 -14.69
N ARG A 271 -5.93 11.28 -13.62
CA ARG A 271 -7.14 11.65 -12.84
C ARG A 271 -8.22 12.34 -13.67
N GLY A 272 -7.82 13.07 -14.71
CA GLY A 272 -8.72 13.73 -15.65
C GLY A 272 -9.31 12.79 -16.72
N SER A 273 -8.66 11.67 -17.01
CA SER A 273 -8.91 10.85 -18.21
C SER A 273 -9.41 9.43 -17.91
N TYR A 274 -9.19 8.89 -16.71
CA TYR A 274 -9.47 7.48 -16.37
C TYR A 274 -10.93 7.05 -16.61
N LYS A 275 -11.89 7.98 -16.53
CA LYS A 275 -13.32 7.69 -16.77
C LYS A 275 -13.65 7.48 -18.26
N ASN A 276 -12.78 7.93 -19.17
CA ASN A 276 -12.92 7.79 -20.61
C ASN A 276 -11.84 6.82 -21.12
N LEU A 277 -12.24 5.58 -21.40
CA LEU A 277 -11.31 4.52 -21.78
C LEU A 277 -10.58 4.81 -23.10
N THR A 278 -11.23 5.47 -24.06
CA THR A 278 -10.58 5.87 -25.33
C THR A 278 -9.46 6.88 -25.08
N GLU A 279 -9.71 7.86 -24.21
CA GLU A 279 -8.69 8.84 -23.84
C GLU A 279 -7.58 8.15 -23.04
N THR A 280 -7.93 7.35 -22.03
CA THR A 280 -6.97 6.56 -21.25
C THR A 280 -6.04 5.73 -22.13
N GLU A 281 -6.58 5.03 -23.14
CA GLU A 281 -5.78 4.27 -24.10
C GLU A 281 -4.77 5.15 -24.86
N GLN A 282 -5.19 6.33 -25.31
CA GLN A 282 -4.30 7.27 -26.00
C GLN A 282 -3.16 7.75 -25.10
N ARG A 283 -3.47 8.14 -23.86
CA ARG A 283 -2.45 8.68 -22.93
C ARG A 283 -1.47 7.59 -22.48
N VAL A 284 -1.96 6.39 -22.16
CA VAL A 284 -1.12 5.23 -21.79
C VAL A 284 -0.17 4.85 -22.94
N ASN A 285 -0.67 4.76 -24.17
CA ASN A 285 0.18 4.44 -25.32
C ASN A 285 1.22 5.53 -25.63
N THR A 286 0.98 6.77 -25.19
CA THR A 286 1.94 7.87 -25.33
C THR A 286 3.08 7.73 -24.32
N ILE A 287 2.77 7.34 -23.07
CA ILE A 287 3.73 7.43 -21.96
C ILE A 287 4.46 6.12 -21.61
N LYS A 288 3.88 4.95 -21.91
CA LYS A 288 4.38 3.64 -21.40
C LYS A 288 5.81 3.25 -21.80
N HIS A 289 6.41 3.98 -22.73
CA HIS A 289 7.76 3.73 -23.23
C HIS A 289 8.85 4.51 -22.46
N HIS A 290 8.47 5.46 -21.61
CA HIS A 290 9.43 6.23 -20.82
C HIS A 290 10.14 5.35 -19.79
N THR A 291 11.44 5.58 -19.63
CA THR A 291 12.32 4.79 -18.77
C THR A 291 12.19 5.13 -17.29
N SER A 292 11.56 6.24 -16.94
CA SER A 292 11.35 6.70 -15.56
C SER A 292 9.90 6.56 -15.09
N LEU A 293 8.99 6.05 -15.92
CA LEU A 293 7.64 5.72 -15.50
C LEU A 293 7.71 4.58 -14.48
N PHE A 294 7.17 4.77 -13.28
CA PHE A 294 7.10 3.69 -12.28
C PHE A 294 5.66 3.25 -11.96
N ALA A 295 4.65 4.07 -12.20
CA ALA A 295 3.25 3.76 -11.91
C ALA A 295 2.28 4.70 -12.65
N TYR A 296 1.00 4.33 -12.70
CA TYR A 296 -0.10 5.20 -13.14
C TYR A 296 -0.97 5.62 -11.95
N TRP A 297 -1.34 6.90 -11.86
CA TRP A 297 -2.32 7.37 -10.87
C TRP A 297 -3.65 7.65 -11.56
N THR A 298 -4.66 6.84 -11.28
CA THR A 298 -5.93 6.88 -12.03
C THR A 298 -6.98 7.77 -11.41
N ALA A 299 -7.16 7.75 -10.10
CA ALA A 299 -8.27 8.46 -9.47
C ALA A 299 -7.85 9.16 -8.18
N ASP A 300 -8.36 10.37 -8.06
CA ASP A 300 -8.23 11.29 -6.94
C ASP A 300 -9.58 11.28 -6.18
N GLU A 301 -9.60 10.65 -5.01
CA GLU A 301 -10.75 10.60 -4.09
C GLU A 301 -12.08 10.14 -4.75
N PRO A 302 -12.11 9.04 -5.53
CA PRO A 302 -13.33 8.60 -6.21
C PRO A 302 -14.45 8.23 -5.24
N ASP A 303 -14.10 7.89 -4.00
CA ASP A 303 -15.01 7.64 -2.88
C ASP A 303 -15.65 8.93 -2.34
N GLY A 304 -14.89 10.02 -2.27
CA GLY A 304 -15.39 11.36 -1.93
C GLY A 304 -16.34 11.88 -3.02
N TRP A 305 -15.88 11.83 -4.26
CA TRP A 305 -16.63 12.24 -5.45
C TRP A 305 -17.72 11.28 -5.88
N GLN A 306 -17.90 10.16 -5.17
CA GLN A 306 -19.00 9.22 -5.41
C GLN A 306 -19.01 8.67 -6.85
N VAL A 307 -17.83 8.48 -7.43
CA VAL A 307 -17.67 8.03 -8.82
C VAL A 307 -18.30 6.64 -8.98
N PRO A 308 -18.89 6.29 -10.14
CA PRO A 308 -19.39 4.96 -10.38
C PRO A 308 -18.32 3.87 -10.17
N PHE A 309 -18.70 2.78 -9.49
CA PHE A 309 -17.77 1.73 -9.05
C PHE A 309 -17.02 1.02 -10.18
N ASP A 310 -17.54 1.06 -11.41
CA ASP A 310 -16.94 0.43 -12.59
C ASP A 310 -15.76 1.23 -13.17
N LYS A 311 -15.62 2.52 -12.85
CA LYS A 311 -14.64 3.40 -13.51
C LYS A 311 -13.20 3.07 -13.18
N THR A 312 -12.85 2.95 -11.90
CA THR A 312 -11.46 2.65 -11.52
C THR A 312 -11.04 1.24 -11.94
N PRO A 313 -11.87 0.16 -11.78
CA PRO A 313 -11.50 -1.16 -12.27
C PRO A 313 -11.37 -1.24 -13.79
N ALA A 314 -12.24 -0.56 -14.55
CA ALA A 314 -12.16 -0.56 -16.01
C ALA A 314 -10.89 0.13 -16.53
N ALA A 315 -10.50 1.25 -15.92
CA ALA A 315 -9.26 1.94 -16.25
C ALA A 315 -8.03 1.07 -15.93
N GLN A 316 -7.99 0.44 -14.76
CA GLN A 316 -6.91 -0.47 -14.36
C GLN A 316 -6.76 -1.63 -15.35
N ALA A 317 -7.85 -2.32 -15.67
CA ALA A 317 -7.83 -3.45 -16.59
C ALA A 317 -7.32 -3.07 -17.99
N LEU A 318 -7.72 -1.88 -18.47
CA LEU A 318 -7.21 -1.34 -19.74
C LEU A 318 -5.71 -1.05 -19.65
N ILE A 319 -5.25 -0.40 -18.57
CA ILE A 319 -3.82 -0.10 -18.36
C ILE A 319 -3.01 -1.39 -18.36
N HIS A 320 -3.39 -2.41 -17.58
CA HIS A 320 -2.68 -3.69 -17.55
C HIS A 320 -2.66 -4.41 -18.91
N THR A 321 -3.67 -4.18 -19.76
CA THR A 321 -3.69 -4.71 -21.13
C THR A 321 -2.67 -3.99 -22.03
N LEU A 322 -2.53 -2.67 -21.88
CA LEU A 322 -1.68 -1.83 -22.71
C LEU A 322 -0.22 -1.77 -22.25
N ASP A 323 -0.02 -1.85 -20.93
CA ASP A 323 1.24 -1.76 -20.19
C ASP A 323 1.19 -2.65 -18.94
N PRO A 324 1.51 -3.95 -19.06
CA PRO A 324 1.51 -4.89 -17.94
C PRO A 324 2.72 -4.73 -17.00
N TYR A 325 3.60 -3.75 -17.24
CA TYR A 325 4.86 -3.59 -16.50
C TYR A 325 4.77 -2.65 -15.31
N HIS A 326 3.66 -1.93 -15.12
CA HIS A 326 3.52 -0.90 -14.11
C HIS A 326 2.22 -1.03 -13.30
N PRO A 327 2.27 -0.78 -11.99
CA PRO A 327 1.10 -0.77 -11.13
C PRO A 327 0.24 0.48 -11.32
N VAL A 328 -1.02 0.36 -10.93
CA VAL A 328 -2.01 1.43 -10.90
C VAL A 328 -2.30 1.85 -9.46
N VAL A 329 -2.36 3.14 -9.20
CA VAL A 329 -2.60 3.74 -7.89
C VAL A 329 -3.96 4.45 -7.88
N VAL A 330 -4.70 4.28 -6.79
CA VAL A 330 -5.93 5.03 -6.49
C VAL A 330 -5.76 5.72 -5.13
N THR A 331 -6.15 6.99 -5.07
CA THR A 331 -6.15 7.78 -3.83
C THR A 331 -7.56 7.78 -3.22
N LEU A 332 -7.68 7.46 -1.93
CA LEU A 332 -8.95 7.38 -1.19
C LEU A 332 -8.94 8.34 0.00
N ASN A 333 -10.02 9.09 0.21
CA ASN A 333 -10.16 10.06 1.31
C ASN A 333 -11.24 9.67 2.33
N CYS A 334 -12.21 8.85 1.99
CA CYS A 334 -13.27 8.51 2.92
C CYS A 334 -12.80 7.46 3.93
N GLN A 335 -13.23 7.61 5.19
CA GLN A 335 -12.86 6.63 6.20
C GLN A 335 -13.55 5.29 5.93
N ASP A 336 -14.87 5.28 5.78
CA ASP A 336 -15.65 4.04 5.78
C ASP A 336 -16.63 3.91 4.59
N TYR A 337 -16.58 4.77 3.58
CA TYR A 337 -17.57 4.78 2.49
C TYR A 337 -17.21 3.85 1.32
N TYR A 338 -17.92 2.72 1.19
CA TYR A 338 -17.80 1.73 0.10
C TYR A 338 -16.35 1.32 -0.22
N PHE A 339 -15.49 1.22 0.79
CA PHE A 339 -14.06 0.89 0.64
C PHE A 339 -13.84 -0.29 -0.33
N GLY A 340 -14.63 -1.36 -0.22
CA GLY A 340 -14.49 -2.52 -1.09
C GLY A 340 -14.60 -2.20 -2.58
N ALA A 341 -15.57 -1.38 -2.98
CA ALA A 341 -15.79 -1.01 -4.37
C ALA A 341 -14.75 0.03 -4.84
N TYR A 342 -14.51 1.08 -4.05
CA TYR A 342 -13.60 2.16 -4.44
C TYR A 342 -12.13 1.76 -4.46
N SER A 343 -11.72 0.81 -3.63
CA SER A 343 -10.35 0.27 -3.65
C SER A 343 -10.13 -0.76 -4.76
N ALA A 344 -11.15 -1.19 -5.51
CA ALA A 344 -11.02 -2.32 -6.43
C ALA A 344 -10.02 -2.06 -7.57
N GLY A 345 -10.02 -0.84 -8.13
CA GLY A 345 -9.21 -0.46 -9.29
C GLY A 345 -7.76 -0.02 -9.03
N GLY A 346 -7.23 -0.19 -7.81
CA GLY A 346 -5.83 0.12 -7.51
C GLY A 346 -5.01 -1.13 -7.19
N ASP A 347 -3.79 -1.24 -7.71
CA ASP A 347 -2.78 -2.19 -7.22
C ASP A 347 -2.14 -1.68 -5.93
N VAL A 348 -2.04 -0.35 -5.83
CA VAL A 348 -1.60 0.41 -4.66
C VAL A 348 -2.76 1.31 -4.21
N LEU A 349 -2.98 1.38 -2.89
CA LEU A 349 -3.92 2.33 -2.30
C LEU A 349 -3.13 3.46 -1.64
N MET A 350 -3.41 4.69 -2.05
CA MET A 350 -2.89 5.88 -1.37
C MET A 350 -4.02 6.43 -0.49
N GLU A 351 -3.76 6.66 0.78
CA GLU A 351 -4.71 7.39 1.62
C GLU A 351 -4.42 8.88 1.59
N ASP A 352 -5.49 9.66 1.63
CA ASP A 352 -5.48 11.11 1.62
C ASP A 352 -6.05 11.66 2.93
N VAL A 353 -5.17 11.89 3.91
CA VAL A 353 -5.53 12.34 5.26
C VAL A 353 -4.78 13.61 5.59
N TYR A 354 -5.54 14.71 5.70
CA TYR A 354 -5.03 16.04 6.03
C TYR A 354 -5.62 16.57 7.35
N PRO A 355 -5.05 16.17 8.51
CA PRO A 355 -5.69 16.41 9.80
C PRO A 355 -5.29 17.76 10.44
N ILE A 356 -4.29 18.46 9.92
CA ILE A 356 -3.68 19.59 10.62
C ILE A 356 -4.41 20.90 10.32
N GLY A 357 -4.80 21.59 11.38
CA GLY A 357 -5.43 22.90 11.28
C GLY A 357 -6.86 22.85 10.77
N ILE A 358 -7.53 21.70 10.84
CA ILE A 358 -8.96 21.57 10.53
C ILE A 358 -9.84 21.97 11.71
N ASN A 359 -11.10 22.31 11.44
CA ASN A 359 -12.17 22.19 12.42
C ASN A 359 -12.95 20.91 12.14
N SER A 360 -12.65 19.84 12.87
CA SER A 360 -13.25 18.51 12.67
C SER A 360 -14.75 18.43 12.99
N THR A 361 -15.33 19.49 13.56
CA THR A 361 -16.74 19.51 14.02
C THR A 361 -17.63 20.43 13.20
N PHE A 362 -17.06 21.35 12.40
CA PHE A 362 -17.84 22.32 11.63
C PHE A 362 -17.14 22.75 10.34
N SER A 363 -17.85 22.65 9.22
CA SER A 363 -17.31 22.87 7.88
C SER A 363 -17.38 24.32 7.41
N LYS A 364 -16.59 24.64 6.37
CA LYS A 364 -16.73 25.90 5.59
C LYS A 364 -18.10 26.07 4.94
N TRP A 365 -18.86 24.98 4.79
CA TRP A 365 -20.18 24.96 4.15
C TRP A 365 -21.32 25.34 5.11
N GLY A 366 -21.01 25.70 6.35
CA GLY A 366 -22.00 26.07 7.36
C GLY A 366 -22.75 24.86 7.93
N THR A 367 -22.16 23.67 7.87
CA THR A 367 -22.73 22.42 8.39
C THR A 367 -21.85 21.83 9.49
N ALA A 368 -22.47 21.14 10.45
CA ALA A 368 -21.73 20.32 11.40
C ALA A 368 -21.10 19.13 10.66
N CYS A 369 -19.91 18.71 11.09
CA CYS A 369 -19.27 17.48 10.62
C CYS A 369 -19.45 16.37 11.65
N ASN A 370 -20.02 15.26 11.20
CA ASN A 370 -20.20 14.04 11.99
C ASN A 370 -20.38 12.84 11.05
N ALA A 371 -20.78 11.69 11.61
CA ALA A 371 -20.98 10.45 10.86
C ALA A 371 -22.08 10.50 9.78
N THR A 372 -22.91 11.55 9.74
CA THR A 372 -24.14 11.65 8.91
C THR A 372 -24.27 12.94 8.11
N LEU A 373 -23.36 13.90 8.30
CA LEU A 373 -23.43 15.24 7.71
C LEU A 373 -22.04 15.87 7.67
N GLY A 374 -21.83 16.72 6.66
CA GLY A 374 -20.69 17.62 6.58
C GLY A 374 -19.50 17.05 5.81
N ASP A 375 -18.64 17.97 5.38
CA ASP A 375 -17.30 17.72 4.87
C ASP A 375 -16.38 18.74 5.53
N CYS A 376 -15.37 18.27 6.26
CA CYS A 376 -14.41 19.09 7.00
C CYS A 376 -12.99 18.98 6.43
N GLY A 377 -12.83 18.48 5.20
CA GLY A 377 -11.54 18.27 4.54
C GLY A 377 -10.82 16.98 4.94
N CYS A 378 -11.17 16.37 6.06
CA CYS A 378 -10.64 15.08 6.52
C CYS A 378 -11.78 14.26 7.13
N ASP A 379 -12.19 13.19 6.46
CA ASP A 379 -13.40 12.44 6.83
C ASP A 379 -13.25 11.73 8.18
N ASN A 380 -14.10 12.11 9.15
CA ASN A 380 -14.13 11.62 10.53
C ASN A 380 -12.81 11.75 11.32
N CYS A 381 -11.91 12.64 10.91
CA CYS A 381 -10.62 12.85 11.59
C CYS A 381 -10.79 13.59 12.92
N ALA A 382 -9.91 13.29 13.88
CA ALA A 382 -9.84 14.01 15.15
C ALA A 382 -9.18 15.39 15.01
N GLY A 383 -8.31 15.56 14.02
CA GLY A 383 -7.52 16.77 13.78
C GLY A 383 -6.10 16.68 14.35
N ALA A 384 -5.50 15.49 14.33
CA ALA A 384 -4.17 15.24 14.87
C ALA A 384 -3.37 14.27 13.99
N VAL A 385 -2.04 14.21 14.18
CA VAL A 385 -1.16 13.37 13.36
C VAL A 385 -1.51 11.87 13.43
N GLN A 386 -2.17 11.44 14.51
CA GLN A 386 -2.63 10.07 14.71
C GLN A 386 -3.70 9.63 13.70
N ASP A 387 -4.41 10.58 13.08
CA ASP A 387 -5.42 10.27 12.06
C ASP A 387 -4.81 9.51 10.86
N VAL A 388 -3.52 9.74 10.55
CA VAL A 388 -2.79 9.02 9.50
C VAL A 388 -2.66 7.54 9.82
N ALA A 389 -2.18 7.21 11.03
CA ALA A 389 -2.06 5.82 11.47
C ALA A 389 -3.42 5.14 11.57
N ALA A 390 -4.41 5.84 12.13
CA ALA A 390 -5.77 5.33 12.26
C ALA A 390 -6.39 5.01 10.90
N ARG A 391 -6.18 5.86 9.88
CA ARG A 391 -6.70 5.60 8.54
C ARG A 391 -6.08 4.37 7.91
N LEU A 392 -4.76 4.21 8.00
CA LEU A 392 -4.08 3.03 7.47
C LEU A 392 -4.50 1.75 8.20
N ASP A 393 -4.73 1.82 9.52
CA ASP A 393 -5.31 0.73 10.32
C ASP A 393 -6.73 0.37 9.86
N ASP A 394 -7.54 1.37 9.50
CA ASP A 394 -8.88 1.15 8.93
C ASP A 394 -8.81 0.45 7.57
N LEU A 395 -7.94 0.91 6.64
CA LEU A 395 -7.78 0.26 5.33
C LEU A 395 -7.36 -1.21 5.47
N ALA A 396 -6.38 -1.50 6.33
CA ALA A 396 -5.92 -2.87 6.57
C ALA A 396 -7.03 -3.75 7.17
N ARG A 397 -7.82 -3.21 8.09
CA ARG A 397 -8.96 -3.89 8.70
C ARG A 397 -10.06 -4.20 7.68
N TYR A 398 -10.37 -3.26 6.80
CA TYR A 398 -11.36 -3.47 5.76
C TYR A 398 -10.92 -4.50 4.74
N GLU A 399 -9.64 -4.54 4.35
CA GLU A 399 -9.10 -5.61 3.52
C GLU A 399 -9.27 -6.98 4.20
N ALA A 400 -8.98 -7.08 5.49
CA ALA A 400 -9.18 -8.30 6.26
C ALA A 400 -10.66 -8.71 6.34
N TRP A 401 -11.57 -7.77 6.59
CA TRP A 401 -13.02 -7.99 6.58
C TRP A 401 -13.58 -8.37 5.21
N LEU A 402 -12.89 -8.02 4.13
CA LEU A 402 -13.24 -8.41 2.76
C LEU A 402 -12.52 -9.70 2.31
N GLY A 403 -11.71 -10.32 3.18
CA GLY A 403 -10.94 -11.52 2.84
C GLY A 403 -9.88 -11.29 1.76
N ARG A 404 -9.43 -10.04 1.58
CA ARG A 404 -8.52 -9.64 0.50
C ARG A 404 -7.07 -9.87 0.89
N TRP A 405 -6.24 -10.12 -0.12
CA TRP A 405 -4.80 -9.96 0.03
C TRP A 405 -4.48 -8.48 0.27
N PRO A 406 -3.67 -8.11 1.28
CA PRO A 406 -3.36 -6.72 1.57
C PRO A 406 -2.68 -6.03 0.37
N LYS A 407 -3.22 -4.88 -0.05
CA LYS A 407 -2.57 -4.07 -1.10
C LYS A 407 -1.43 -3.25 -0.53
N THR A 408 -0.50 -2.86 -1.40
CA THR A 408 0.53 -1.88 -1.09
C THR A 408 -0.10 -0.55 -0.71
N LYS A 409 0.50 0.16 0.26
CA LYS A 409 -0.01 1.43 0.78
C LYS A 409 0.96 2.57 0.50
N PHE A 410 0.45 3.69 0.02
CA PHE A 410 1.13 4.98 -0.04
C PHE A 410 0.43 6.00 0.88
N HIS A 411 1.13 7.07 1.23
CA HIS A 411 0.64 8.16 2.05
C HIS A 411 0.70 9.49 1.27
N ASN A 412 -0.39 10.24 1.29
CA ASN A 412 -0.44 11.62 0.81
C ASN A 412 -0.38 12.59 2.01
N PRO A 413 0.83 13.04 2.45
CA PRO A 413 0.93 13.91 3.62
C PRO A 413 0.40 15.32 3.34
N GLN A 414 -0.26 15.89 4.35
CA GLN A 414 -0.52 17.32 4.38
C GLN A 414 0.81 18.07 4.43
N VAL A 415 1.07 18.88 3.42
CA VAL A 415 2.24 19.77 3.32
C VAL A 415 1.81 21.18 2.86
N PHE A 416 0.58 21.55 3.21
CA PHE A 416 -0.08 22.78 2.80
C PHE A 416 -1.20 23.17 3.76
N HIS A 417 -1.82 24.30 3.48
CA HIS A 417 -3.07 24.78 4.05
C HIS A 417 -3.93 25.46 2.99
N GLY A 418 -5.18 25.76 3.32
CA GLY A 418 -6.08 26.50 2.44
C GLY A 418 -7.44 25.85 2.27
N GLU A 419 -8.08 26.18 1.14
CA GLU A 419 -9.45 25.79 0.77
C GLU A 419 -10.52 26.08 1.83
N ASP A 420 -10.22 26.94 2.80
CA ASP A 420 -11.00 27.22 4.00
C ASP A 420 -11.26 26.00 4.91
N TYR A 421 -10.59 24.86 4.67
CA TYR A 421 -10.58 23.69 5.55
C TYR A 421 -9.41 23.72 6.52
N TRP A 422 -8.20 24.00 6.01
CA TRP A 422 -6.96 23.95 6.76
C TRP A 422 -6.48 25.37 7.06
N PHE A 423 -6.58 25.79 8.32
CA PHE A 423 -6.30 27.18 8.73
C PHE A 423 -4.81 27.51 8.84
N ARG A 424 -3.93 26.51 8.81
CA ARG A 424 -2.47 26.69 8.89
C ARG A 424 -1.74 25.52 8.25
N ASP A 425 -0.52 25.79 7.84
CA ASP A 425 0.42 24.73 7.46
C ASP A 425 0.71 23.83 8.68
N PRO A 426 1.04 22.55 8.45
CA PRO A 426 1.73 21.74 9.44
C PRO A 426 3.04 22.40 9.85
N THR A 427 3.44 22.18 11.09
CA THR A 427 4.80 22.43 11.53
C THR A 427 5.74 21.38 10.92
N VAL A 428 7.04 21.69 10.90
CA VAL A 428 8.08 20.72 10.48
C VAL A 428 8.00 19.41 11.27
N ALA A 429 7.64 19.50 12.55
CA ALA A 429 7.53 18.37 13.46
C ALA A 429 6.31 17.50 13.12
N GLU A 430 5.13 18.12 12.92
CA GLU A 430 3.91 17.42 12.51
C GLU A 430 4.08 16.72 11.15
N ALA A 431 4.68 17.39 10.16
CA ALA A 431 4.94 16.80 8.84
C ALA A 431 5.81 15.53 8.92
N ARG A 432 6.83 15.53 9.80
CA ARG A 432 7.68 14.35 10.02
C ARG A 432 6.94 13.24 10.76
N ALA A 433 6.13 13.60 11.76
CA ALA A 433 5.35 12.64 12.53
C ALA A 433 4.31 11.91 11.66
N MET A 434 3.58 12.63 10.80
CA MET A 434 2.63 12.02 9.84
C MET A 434 3.31 10.98 8.95
N ASN A 435 4.43 11.34 8.33
CA ASN A 435 5.19 10.41 7.49
C ASN A 435 5.72 9.19 8.26
N ALA A 436 6.22 9.37 9.49
CA ALA A 436 6.70 8.27 10.31
C ALA A 436 5.57 7.32 10.75
N LEU A 437 4.42 7.87 11.14
CA LEU A 437 3.23 7.10 11.46
C LEU A 437 2.72 6.30 10.26
N ALA A 438 2.80 6.86 9.06
CA ALA A 438 2.50 6.12 7.83
C ALA A 438 3.46 4.93 7.63
N PHE A 439 4.77 5.13 7.83
CA PHE A 439 5.75 4.04 7.79
C PHE A 439 5.46 2.97 8.83
N HIS A 440 5.06 3.33 10.06
CA HIS A 440 4.70 2.36 11.11
C HIS A 440 3.55 1.43 10.69
N ARG A 441 2.71 1.84 9.73
CA ARG A 441 1.62 1.03 9.15
C ARG A 441 1.93 0.50 7.76
N GLY A 442 3.21 0.51 7.38
CA GLY A 442 3.70 -0.14 6.16
C GLY A 442 3.47 0.65 4.88
N ALA A 443 3.25 1.97 4.97
CA ALA A 443 3.30 2.81 3.78
C ALA A 443 4.72 2.76 3.17
N VAL A 444 4.81 2.58 1.86
CA VAL A 444 6.09 2.43 1.14
C VAL A 444 6.28 3.46 0.04
N GLY A 445 5.44 4.48 -0.01
CA GLY A 445 5.56 5.62 -0.90
C GLY A 445 4.86 6.84 -0.32
N ILE A 446 5.43 8.02 -0.53
CA ILE A 446 4.96 9.27 0.09
C ILE A 446 4.98 10.41 -0.95
N PHE A 447 3.85 11.08 -1.14
CA PHE A 447 3.73 12.19 -2.10
C PHE A 447 2.97 13.37 -1.51
N GLY A 448 3.64 14.49 -1.25
CA GLY A 448 2.97 15.67 -0.69
C GLY A 448 2.22 16.50 -1.75
N TRP A 449 0.99 16.92 -1.45
CA TRP A 449 0.19 17.84 -2.27
C TRP A 449 0.49 19.30 -1.90
N THR A 450 1.06 20.18 -2.75
CA THR A 450 1.72 19.99 -4.05
C THR A 450 3.04 20.77 -4.06
N TRP A 451 3.88 20.55 -5.08
CA TRP A 451 5.08 21.36 -5.34
C TRP A 451 4.86 22.30 -6.55
N PRO A 452 5.35 23.56 -6.49
CA PRO A 452 6.07 24.20 -5.38
C PRO A 452 5.22 24.43 -4.12
N SER A 453 5.78 24.13 -2.95
CA SER A 453 5.17 24.35 -1.62
C SER A 453 5.91 25.45 -0.85
N SER A 454 5.56 25.66 0.43
CA SER A 454 6.35 26.53 1.30
C SER A 454 7.79 25.98 1.45
N ALA A 455 8.80 26.84 1.38
CA ALA A 455 10.19 26.42 1.46
C ALA A 455 10.50 25.62 2.74
N VAL A 456 9.88 26.00 3.85
CA VAL A 456 10.04 25.31 5.15
C VAL A 456 9.55 23.86 5.10
N LEU A 457 8.40 23.61 4.47
CA LEU A 457 7.85 22.25 4.34
C LEU A 457 8.58 21.47 3.26
N PHE A 458 8.98 22.11 2.17
CA PHE A 458 9.83 21.50 1.14
C PHE A 458 11.16 20.99 1.71
N ASP A 459 11.84 21.82 2.51
CA ASP A 459 13.09 21.46 3.18
C ASP A 459 12.88 20.33 4.19
N ALA A 460 11.77 20.36 4.93
CA ALA A 460 11.44 19.32 5.91
C ALA A 460 11.18 17.96 5.24
N HIS A 461 10.40 17.95 4.17
CA HIS A 461 10.07 16.76 3.38
C HIS A 461 11.33 16.20 2.71
N SER A 462 12.13 17.06 2.09
CA SER A 462 13.40 16.68 1.46
C SER A 462 14.39 16.13 2.49
N HIS A 463 14.51 16.73 3.67
CA HIS A 463 15.39 16.20 4.71
C HIS A 463 15.01 14.76 5.11
N MET A 464 13.73 14.48 5.30
CA MET A 464 13.27 13.11 5.60
C MET A 464 13.48 12.18 4.42
N ALA A 465 13.16 12.62 3.19
CA ALA A 465 13.41 11.87 1.96
C ALA A 465 14.87 11.42 1.88
N SER A 466 15.83 12.31 2.15
CA SER A 466 17.27 12.03 2.11
C SER A 466 17.74 10.93 3.05
N VAL A 467 16.93 10.60 4.07
CA VAL A 467 17.17 9.48 4.99
C VAL A 467 16.42 8.24 4.53
N VAL A 468 15.11 8.35 4.26
CA VAL A 468 14.27 7.17 4.01
C VAL A 468 14.44 6.55 2.63
N THR A 469 14.90 7.31 1.63
CA THR A 469 15.18 6.77 0.28
C THR A 469 16.60 6.20 0.17
N ALA A 470 17.42 6.33 1.22
CA ALA A 470 18.78 5.81 1.27
C ALA A 470 18.88 4.54 2.13
N ALA A 471 19.76 3.62 1.74
CA ALA A 471 20.16 2.50 2.59
C ALA A 471 20.94 3.02 3.82
N PRO A 472 20.78 2.39 5.01
CA PRO A 472 20.00 1.17 5.24
C PRO A 472 18.50 1.40 5.54
N VAL A 473 18.06 2.64 5.81
CA VAL A 473 16.67 2.92 6.23
C VAL A 473 15.65 2.47 5.18
N ARG A 474 15.89 2.78 3.90
CA ARG A 474 15.07 2.32 2.77
C ARG A 474 14.84 0.82 2.80
N ASP A 475 15.90 0.06 3.05
CA ASP A 475 15.86 -1.39 2.94
C ASP A 475 15.00 -1.98 4.08
N PHE A 476 15.06 -1.42 5.29
CA PHE A 476 14.12 -1.77 6.36
C PHE A 476 12.67 -1.50 5.97
N LEU A 477 12.38 -0.30 5.45
CA LEU A 477 11.03 0.13 5.12
C LEU A 477 10.40 -0.68 3.97
N LEU A 478 11.20 -1.11 2.98
CA LEU A 478 10.70 -1.87 1.83
C LEU A 478 10.74 -3.39 2.03
N ALA A 479 11.76 -3.92 2.73
CA ALA A 479 11.97 -5.35 2.87
C ALA A 479 11.47 -5.93 4.20
N GLY A 480 11.13 -5.09 5.18
CA GLY A 480 10.56 -5.51 6.45
C GLY A 480 9.05 -5.23 6.53
N LYS A 481 8.32 -6.07 7.26
CA LYS A 481 6.99 -5.69 7.75
C LYS A 481 7.18 -4.96 9.09
N PRO A 482 6.57 -3.79 9.29
CA PRO A 482 6.60 -3.15 10.60
C PRO A 482 5.91 -4.05 11.62
N GLY A 483 6.58 -4.30 12.75
CA GLY A 483 5.95 -4.85 13.93
C GLY A 483 5.66 -3.73 14.95
N PRO A 484 4.50 -3.71 15.60
CA PRO A 484 4.21 -2.72 16.63
C PRO A 484 5.08 -2.97 17.87
N LEU A 485 5.48 -1.89 18.55
CA LEU A 485 6.09 -1.93 19.87
C LEU A 485 5.14 -1.31 20.89
N ALA A 486 5.08 -1.92 22.08
CA ALA A 486 4.29 -1.37 23.16
C ALA A 486 4.86 0.00 23.59
N ALA A 487 4.03 1.03 23.50
CA ALA A 487 4.37 2.39 23.88
C ALA A 487 4.14 2.70 25.38
N GLY A 488 4.06 1.66 26.23
CA GLY A 488 3.70 1.84 27.64
C GLY A 488 2.33 2.50 27.82
N ASP A 489 2.20 3.36 28.83
CA ASP A 489 0.97 4.10 29.14
C ASP A 489 0.89 5.47 28.42
N TYR A 490 1.75 5.73 27.43
CA TYR A 490 1.82 7.01 26.73
C TYR A 490 0.85 7.04 25.54
N GLU A 491 -0.33 7.62 25.73
CA GLU A 491 -1.45 7.64 24.77
C GLU A 491 -1.06 8.07 23.34
N PHE A 492 -0.20 9.08 23.20
CA PHE A 492 0.17 9.65 21.91
C PHE A 492 1.52 9.17 21.37
N MET A 493 2.16 8.20 22.04
CA MET A 493 3.41 7.62 21.56
C MET A 493 3.11 6.39 20.68
N ASP A 494 3.69 6.34 19.50
CA ASP A 494 3.62 5.18 18.59
C ASP A 494 5.04 4.73 18.27
N ALA A 495 5.27 3.42 18.24
CA ALA A 495 6.56 2.85 17.95
C ALA A 495 6.43 1.57 17.13
N ALA A 496 7.33 1.42 16.16
CA ALA A 496 7.38 0.25 15.27
C ALA A 496 8.82 -0.21 15.07
N PHE A 497 9.00 -1.47 14.69
CA PHE A 497 10.30 -2.04 14.38
C PHE A 497 10.31 -2.82 13.06
N TRP A 498 11.50 -2.91 12.47
CA TRP A 498 11.81 -3.73 11.31
C TRP A 498 13.09 -4.51 11.60
N VAL A 499 13.12 -5.79 11.26
CA VAL A 499 14.32 -6.63 11.39
C VAL A 499 14.82 -6.99 10.00
N ASP A 500 16.11 -6.81 9.79
CA ASP A 500 16.82 -7.25 8.60
C ASP A 500 18.14 -7.91 9.03
N GLY A 501 18.20 -9.24 8.94
CA GLY A 501 19.34 -10.04 9.36
C GLY A 501 19.72 -9.81 10.82
N ASP A 502 20.93 -9.28 11.03
CA ASP A 502 21.51 -8.97 12.34
C ASP A 502 21.30 -7.51 12.77
N ARG A 503 20.44 -6.76 12.08
CA ARG A 503 20.09 -5.39 12.44
C ARG A 503 18.58 -5.22 12.63
N MET A 504 18.24 -4.22 13.44
CA MET A 504 16.86 -3.79 13.66
C MET A 504 16.79 -2.27 13.56
N MET A 505 15.80 -1.77 12.83
CA MET A 505 15.40 -0.37 12.93
C MET A 505 14.20 -0.27 13.86
N VAL A 506 14.25 0.68 14.79
CA VAL A 506 13.12 1.09 15.63
C VAL A 506 12.77 2.52 15.28
N SER A 507 11.50 2.76 14.98
CA SER A 507 10.96 4.11 14.86
C SER A 507 10.10 4.44 16.07
N VAL A 508 10.24 5.65 16.59
CA VAL A 508 9.48 6.16 17.73
C VAL A 508 8.95 7.55 17.40
N VAL A 509 7.66 7.76 17.61
CA VAL A 509 6.97 9.03 17.44
C VAL A 509 6.30 9.38 18.76
N ASN A 510 6.64 10.53 19.36
CA ASN A 510 5.74 11.20 20.30
C ASN A 510 4.86 12.14 19.48
N GLY A 511 3.63 11.74 19.18
CA GLY A 511 2.68 12.55 18.43
C GLY A 511 1.87 13.52 19.29
N GLY A 512 2.17 13.62 20.58
CA GLY A 512 1.56 14.57 21.50
C GLY A 512 2.19 15.95 21.41
N TYR A 513 1.46 16.98 21.87
CA TYR A 513 1.96 18.36 21.95
C TYR A 513 2.67 18.68 23.26
N ASP A 514 2.77 17.70 24.16
CA ASP A 514 3.47 17.80 25.44
C ASP A 514 4.72 16.91 25.44
N ASP A 515 5.76 17.38 26.12
CA ASP A 515 6.96 16.60 26.38
C ASP A 515 6.65 15.45 27.34
N ILE A 516 7.27 14.30 27.10
CA ILE A 516 7.31 13.23 28.10
C ILE A 516 8.55 13.47 28.96
N GLU A 517 8.33 14.01 30.17
CA GLU A 517 9.39 14.38 31.11
C GLU A 517 9.94 13.19 31.94
N SER A 518 9.33 12.01 31.81
CA SER A 518 9.77 10.78 32.47
C SER A 518 10.54 9.84 31.53
N PRO A 519 11.44 8.99 32.07
CA PRO A 519 12.14 8.01 31.25
C PRO A 519 11.19 7.13 30.44
N VAL A 520 11.46 7.02 29.15
CA VAL A 520 10.76 6.13 28.22
C VAL A 520 11.61 4.89 28.02
N LEU A 521 11.01 3.72 28.24
CA LEU A 521 11.64 2.40 28.07
C LEU A 521 10.83 1.58 27.09
N ILE A 522 11.44 1.19 25.97
CA ILE A 522 10.82 0.41 24.91
C ILE A 522 11.41 -1.00 24.93
N THR A 523 10.54 -1.98 25.14
CA THR A 523 10.93 -3.40 25.12
C THR A 523 11.12 -3.85 23.69
N LEU A 524 12.31 -4.39 23.38
CA LEU A 524 12.65 -4.85 22.04
C LEU A 524 12.22 -6.32 21.85
N PRO A 525 11.75 -6.70 20.65
CA PRO A 525 11.30 -8.06 20.35
C PRO A 525 12.47 -9.03 20.13
N ALA A 526 13.69 -8.49 19.95
CA ALA A 526 14.93 -9.25 19.86
C ALA A 526 16.03 -8.58 20.68
N ALA A 527 16.99 -9.38 21.14
CA ALA A 527 18.09 -8.88 21.96
C ALA A 527 19.04 -8.02 21.12
N ALA A 528 19.00 -6.70 21.35
CA ALA A 528 19.99 -5.76 20.84
C ALA A 528 21.29 -5.80 21.68
N THR A 529 22.41 -5.50 21.03
CA THR A 529 23.74 -5.44 21.63
C THR A 529 24.27 -4.01 21.75
N SER A 530 23.88 -3.13 20.82
CA SER A 530 24.27 -1.73 20.79
C SER A 530 23.31 -0.91 19.91
N VAL A 531 23.25 0.39 20.17
CA VAL A 531 22.72 1.38 19.23
C VAL A 531 23.81 1.62 18.19
N GLU A 532 23.54 1.29 16.92
CA GLU A 532 24.45 1.53 15.81
C GLU A 532 24.42 3.02 15.43
N SER A 533 23.23 3.57 15.24
CA SER A 533 23.04 4.97 14.88
C SER A 533 21.62 5.45 15.19
N VAL A 534 21.46 6.77 15.26
CA VAL A 534 20.16 7.44 15.21
C VAL A 534 20.08 8.11 13.84
N ALA A 535 19.49 7.40 12.87
CA ALA A 535 19.43 7.80 11.47
C ALA A 535 18.54 9.04 11.24
N PHE A 536 17.56 9.27 12.11
CA PHE A 536 16.68 10.44 12.07
C PHE A 536 16.29 10.92 13.47
N GLY A 537 15.98 12.21 13.63
CA GLY A 537 15.53 12.82 14.88
C GLY A 537 16.65 13.36 15.77
N GLY A 538 17.80 12.67 15.83
CA GLY A 538 18.98 13.14 16.56
C GLY A 538 18.86 13.12 18.09
N LEU A 539 17.87 12.39 18.62
CA LEU A 539 17.67 12.24 20.07
C LEU A 539 18.65 11.21 20.68
N PRO A 540 19.06 11.38 21.95
CA PRO A 540 20.12 10.59 22.58
C PRO A 540 19.63 9.23 23.10
N TRP A 541 19.12 8.38 22.22
CA TRP A 541 18.66 7.03 22.55
C TRP A 541 19.81 6.11 23.01
N GLN A 542 19.55 5.29 24.02
CA GLN A 542 20.53 4.38 24.61
C GLN A 542 19.93 2.97 24.79
N LEU A 543 20.81 1.96 24.90
CA LEU A 543 20.39 0.61 25.28
C LEU A 543 20.65 0.39 26.78
N MET A 544 19.59 0.22 27.56
CA MET A 544 19.65 0.01 29.01
C MET A 544 18.92 -1.27 29.37
N GLY A 545 19.63 -2.24 29.96
CA GLY A 545 19.00 -3.51 30.39
C GLY A 545 18.35 -4.31 29.25
N GLY A 546 18.81 -4.12 27.99
CA GLY A 546 18.21 -4.75 26.81
C GLY A 546 16.97 -4.03 26.25
N GLN A 547 16.60 -2.89 26.82
CA GLN A 547 15.54 -2.01 26.34
C GLN A 547 16.12 -0.76 25.69
N LEU A 548 15.41 -0.21 24.71
CA LEU A 548 15.73 1.09 24.15
C LEU A 548 15.19 2.18 25.09
N ALA A 549 16.04 3.11 25.50
CA ALA A 549 15.76 4.06 26.57
C ALA A 549 16.11 5.51 26.18
N ILE A 550 15.33 6.45 26.70
CA ILE A 550 15.61 7.88 26.66
C ILE A 550 15.04 8.54 27.93
N ASP A 551 15.72 9.53 28.48
CA ASP A 551 15.32 10.18 29.74
C ASP A 551 14.07 11.05 29.59
N THR A 552 13.97 11.75 28.46
CA THR A 552 12.84 12.64 28.11
C THR A 552 12.58 12.55 26.61
N LEU A 553 11.32 12.54 26.20
CA LEU A 553 10.94 12.50 24.79
C LEU A 553 10.15 13.77 24.43
N PRO A 554 10.72 14.70 23.64
CA PRO A 554 10.05 15.96 23.31
C PRO A 554 8.71 15.76 22.60
N ALA A 555 7.81 16.73 22.76
CA ALA A 555 6.57 16.85 22.01
C ALA A 555 6.82 16.79 20.50
N MET A 556 5.89 16.18 19.76
CA MET A 556 5.91 16.08 18.30
C MET A 556 7.28 15.64 17.74
N SER A 557 7.92 14.66 18.39
CA SER A 557 9.25 14.19 17.99
C SER A 557 9.18 12.86 17.25
N THR A 558 10.17 12.64 16.39
CA THR A 558 10.29 11.42 15.56
C THR A 558 11.73 10.98 15.55
N SER A 559 11.98 9.70 15.77
CA SER A 559 13.33 9.11 15.72
C SER A 559 13.34 7.81 14.94
N PHE A 560 14.37 7.61 14.12
CA PHE A 560 14.72 6.31 13.55
C PHE A 560 16.05 5.86 14.15
N ILE A 561 16.04 4.74 14.86
CA ILE A 561 17.18 4.20 15.59
C ILE A 561 17.55 2.85 14.99
N ILE A 562 18.81 2.67 14.63
CA ILE A 562 19.33 1.39 14.12
C ILE A 562 20.12 0.71 15.23
N LEU A 563 19.83 -0.56 15.44
CA LEU A 563 20.36 -1.41 16.50
C LEU A 563 21.07 -2.62 15.89
N ASN A 564 22.20 -3.00 16.47
CA ASN A 564 22.83 -4.29 16.19
C ASN A 564 22.19 -5.37 17.06
N LEU A 565 21.71 -6.44 16.45
CA LEU A 565 21.16 -7.60 17.15
C LEU A 565 22.23 -8.62 17.49
N LYS A 566 21.95 -9.43 18.50
CA LYS A 566 22.79 -10.60 18.81
C LYS A 566 22.54 -11.67 17.75
N THR A 567 23.51 -11.94 16.89
CA THR A 567 23.45 -13.09 15.98
C THR A 567 23.22 -14.38 16.77
N LEU A 568 22.10 -15.05 16.54
CA LEU A 568 21.96 -16.45 16.91
C LEU A 568 22.98 -17.21 16.07
N LYS A 569 24.01 -17.78 16.71
CA LYS A 569 24.87 -18.74 16.01
C LYS A 569 23.95 -19.85 15.50
N SER A 570 23.88 -20.00 14.19
CA SER A 570 23.21 -21.11 13.52
C SER A 570 23.83 -22.46 13.86
#